data_AF-A0A6N7TYB5-F1
#
_entry.id   AF-A0A6N7TYB5-F1
#
_cell.length_a   1.000
_cell.length_b   1.000
_cell.length_c   1.000
_cell.angle_alpha   90.00
_cell.angle_beta   90.00
_cell.angle_gamma   90.00
#
_symmetry.space_group_name_H-M   'P 1'
#
loop_
_entity.id
_entity.type
_entity.pdbx_description
1 polymer ?
#
loop_
_entity_poly.entity_id
_entity_poly.type
_entity_poly.pdbx_seq_one_letter_code
_entity_poly.pdbx_strand_id
1 'polypeptide(L)'
;MHMKGGVVYAIVGPSEAGKSTMLALIRVFYKPNHGHVLFNGIDLSTLSSSYVRSLIGYIEHDAPIYSGSSRTNLAMNKNGVSDEGCWNALNKVNLTPK
;
A
#
# COMPACT_ATOMS: atom_id res chain seq x y z
N MET A 1 -8.14 14.76 10.94
CA MET A 1 -8.73 14.34 9.66
C MET A 1 -9.48 13.04 9.88
N HIS A 2 -10.75 12.96 9.46
CA HIS A 2 -11.56 11.75 9.59
C HIS A 2 -11.91 11.23 8.20
N MET A 3 -11.58 9.97 7.93
CA MET A 3 -11.85 9.30 6.66
C MET A 3 -12.81 8.14 6.91
N LYS A 4 -13.93 8.11 6.17
CA LYS A 4 -14.89 7.00 6.20
C LYS A 4 -14.48 5.90 5.22
N GLY A 5 -14.72 4.65 5.58
CA GLY A 5 -14.54 3.50 4.69
C GLY A 5 -15.48 3.57 3.48
N GLY A 6 -15.05 3.00 2.35
CA GLY A 6 -15.82 2.97 1.10
C GLY A 6 -15.79 4.28 0.29
N VAL A 7 -15.03 5.28 0.73
CA VAL A 7 -14.89 6.57 0.04
C VAL A 7 -13.48 6.71 -0.53
N VAL A 8 -13.39 7.21 -1.76
CA VAL A 8 -12.14 7.58 -2.40
C VAL A 8 -11.79 9.02 -2.04
N TYR A 9 -10.59 9.23 -1.49
CA TYR A 9 -10.08 10.56 -1.14
C TYR A 9 -8.88 10.91 -2.00
N ALA A 10 -8.78 12.17 -2.41
CA ALA A 10 -7.59 12.74 -3.02
C ALA A 10 -6.88 13.65 -2.00
N ILE A 11 -5.56 13.49 -1.87
CA ILE A 11 -4.71 14.36 -1.06
C ILE A 11 -3.81 15.14 -2.02
N VAL A 12 -4.04 16.44 -2.13
CA VAL A 12 -3.34 17.33 -3.07
C VAL A 12 -2.62 18.44 -2.32
N GLY A 13 -1.50 18.89 -2.89
CA GLY A 13 -0.66 19.95 -2.32
C GLY A 13 0.70 20.02 -2.99
N PRO A 14 1.49 21.09 -2.76
CA PRO A 14 2.81 21.26 -3.36
C PRO A 14 3.78 20.14 -2.95
N SER A 15 4.90 20.02 -3.67
CA SER A 15 6.00 19.16 -3.21
C SER A 15 6.38 19.51 -1.77
N GLU A 16 6.83 18.52 -1.01
CA GLU A 16 7.26 18.70 0.40
C GLU A 16 6.16 19.13 1.39
N ALA A 17 4.90 19.25 0.97
CA ALA A 17 3.77 19.50 1.87
C ALA A 17 3.48 18.34 2.87
N GLY A 18 4.32 17.31 2.90
CA GLY A 18 4.20 16.20 3.84
C GLY A 18 3.24 15.08 3.42
N LYS A 19 2.77 15.04 2.16
CA LYS A 19 1.86 13.99 1.65
C LYS A 19 2.45 12.58 1.83
N SER A 20 3.69 12.38 1.41
CA SER A 20 4.40 11.10 1.57
C SER A 20 4.67 10.78 3.04
N THR A 21 4.96 11.81 3.86
CA THR A 21 5.13 11.66 5.32
C THR A 21 3.84 11.20 5.99
N MET A 22 2.68 11.75 5.60
CA MET A 22 1.38 11.31 6.08
C MET A 22 1.11 9.84 5.74
N LEU A 23 1.38 9.42 4.50
CA LEU A 23 1.27 8.01 4.10
C LEU A 23 2.27 7.12 4.88
N ALA A 24 3.46 7.61 5.19
CA ALA A 24 4.43 6.89 6.01
C ALA A 24 3.96 6.69 7.46
N LEU A 25 3.28 7.68 8.05
CA LEU A 25 2.65 7.54 9.38
C LEU A 25 1.51 6.52 9.38
N ILE A 26 0.64 6.54 8.37
CA ILE A 26 -0.47 5.57 8.23
C ILE A 26 0.05 4.14 8.11
N ARG A 27 1.17 3.93 7.39
CA ARG A 27 1.83 2.61 7.25
C ARG A 27 2.71 2.23 8.45
N VAL A 28 2.70 3.04 9.51
CA VAL A 28 3.54 2.87 10.71
C VAL A 28 5.00 2.68 10.32
N PHE A 29 5.48 3.50 9.39
CA PHE A 29 6.89 3.61 9.06
C PHE A 29 7.60 4.57 10.02
N TYR A 30 6.88 5.59 10.50
CA TYR A 30 7.28 6.48 11.58
C TYR A 30 6.20 6.52 12.66
N LYS A 31 6.60 6.88 13.89
CA LYS A 31 5.64 7.26 14.94
C LYS A 31 5.40 8.77 14.87
N PRO A 32 4.15 9.24 15.08
CA PRO A 32 3.89 10.68 15.14
C PRO A 32 4.63 11.27 16.34
N ASN A 33 5.22 12.47 16.18
CA ASN A 33 5.82 13.20 17.30
C ASN A 33 4.75 13.71 18.28
N HIS A 34 3.58 14.08 17.77
CA HIS A 34 2.43 14.53 18.52
C HIS A 34 1.13 13.98 17.90
N GLY A 35 0.14 13.68 18.74
CA GLY A 35 -1.15 13.14 18.31
C GLY A 35 -1.09 11.66 17.95
N HIS A 36 -2.16 11.18 17.31
CA HIS A 36 -2.37 9.75 17.04
C HIS A 36 -2.95 9.51 15.64
N VAL A 37 -2.63 8.36 15.05
CA VAL A 37 -3.30 7.85 13.84
C VAL A 37 -4.15 6.67 14.25
N LEU A 38 -5.47 6.80 14.11
CA LEU A 38 -6.44 5.82 14.59
C LEU A 38 -7.08 5.06 13.43
N PHE A 39 -7.23 3.75 13.59
CA PHE A 39 -8.07 2.92 12.73
C PHE A 39 -9.14 2.25 13.59
N ASN A 40 -10.42 2.57 13.34
CA ASN A 40 -11.54 2.15 14.17
C ASN A 40 -11.36 2.44 15.67
N GLY A 41 -10.76 3.59 16.00
CA GLY A 41 -10.49 4.01 17.37
C GLY A 41 -9.22 3.41 18.00
N ILE A 42 -8.54 2.49 17.31
CA ILE A 42 -7.30 1.87 17.79
C ILE A 42 -6.11 2.67 17.26
N ASP A 43 -5.18 3.04 18.14
CA ASP A 43 -3.94 3.69 17.74
C ASP A 43 -3.02 2.72 17.00
N LEU A 44 -2.74 3.02 15.73
CA LEU A 44 -1.90 2.19 14.87
C LEU A 44 -0.48 2.02 15.41
N SER A 45 0.03 2.96 16.21
CA SER A 45 1.37 2.88 16.79
C SER A 45 1.51 1.82 17.89
N THR A 46 0.38 1.30 18.39
CA THR A 46 0.32 0.21 19.38
C THR A 46 0.25 -1.18 18.75
N LEU A 47 -0.03 -1.25 17.44
CA LEU A 47 -0.12 -2.50 16.69
C LEU A 47 1.24 -2.86 16.08
N SER A 48 1.43 -4.13 15.73
CA SER A 48 2.63 -4.53 14.98
C SER A 48 2.60 -3.93 13.57
N SER A 49 3.73 -3.40 13.12
CA SER A 49 3.83 -2.79 11.79
C SER A 49 3.52 -3.79 10.67
N SER A 50 3.87 -5.07 10.85
CA SER A 50 3.51 -6.16 9.93
C SER A 50 2.00 -6.34 9.82
N TYR A 51 1.27 -6.31 10.94
CA TYR A 51 -0.19 -6.40 10.94
C TYR A 51 -0.83 -5.19 10.27
N VAL A 52 -0.39 -3.97 10.59
CA VAL A 52 -0.96 -2.77 9.95
C VAL A 52 -0.71 -2.77 8.44
N ARG A 53 0.49 -3.16 8.00
CA ARG A 53 0.84 -3.22 6.57
C ARG A 53 0.11 -4.33 5.82
N SER A 54 -0.30 -5.42 6.47
CA SER A 54 -1.12 -6.46 5.82
C SER A 54 -2.54 -5.99 5.50
N LEU A 55 -3.03 -4.94 6.18
CA LEU A 55 -4.33 -4.32 5.93
C LEU A 55 -4.29 -3.24 4.83
N ILE A 56 -3.11 -2.83 4.38
CA ILE A 56 -2.93 -1.69 3.47
C ILE A 56 -2.28 -2.14 2.16
N GLY A 57 -2.99 -1.98 1.04
CA GLY A 57 -2.37 -1.96 -0.27
C GLY A 57 -1.69 -0.62 -0.52
N TYR A 58 -0.38 -0.62 -0.78
CA TYR A 58 0.39 0.58 -1.08
C TYR A 58 1.11 0.43 -2.42
N ILE A 59 0.98 1.44 -3.28
CA ILE A 59 1.69 1.54 -4.55
C ILE A 59 2.68 2.69 -4.39
N GLU A 60 3.96 2.40 -4.55
CA GLU A 60 5.02 3.39 -4.44
C GLU A 60 5.00 4.34 -5.65
N HIS A 61 5.50 5.57 -5.48
CA HIS A 61 5.62 6.53 -6.59
C HIS A 61 6.51 5.96 -7.70
N ASP A 62 7.68 5.43 -7.32
CA ASP A 62 8.55 4.68 -8.20
C ASP A 62 8.33 3.20 -7.88
N ALA A 63 7.56 2.49 -8.70
CA ALA A 63 7.31 1.06 -8.54
C ALA A 63 8.36 0.28 -9.37
N PRO A 64 9.48 -0.18 -8.77
CA PRO A 64 10.53 -0.85 -9.53
C PRO A 64 10.06 -2.18 -10.09
N ILE A 65 10.45 -2.46 -11.34
CA ILE A 65 10.32 -3.78 -11.96
C ILE A 65 11.68 -4.46 -11.90
N TYR A 66 11.69 -5.67 -11.35
CA TYR A 66 12.91 -6.46 -11.18
C TYR A 66 13.21 -7.27 -12.44
N SER A 67 14.51 -7.47 -12.70
CA SER A 67 14.97 -8.37 -13.75
C SER A 67 14.40 -9.78 -13.53
N GLY A 68 13.72 -10.31 -14.53
CA GLY A 68 13.07 -11.61 -14.46
C GLY A 68 11.75 -11.63 -15.20
N SER A 69 10.92 -12.63 -14.90
CA SER A 69 9.61 -12.77 -15.52
C SER A 69 8.56 -11.88 -14.85
N SER A 70 7.46 -11.59 -15.56
CA SER A 70 6.27 -10.97 -14.97
C SER A 70 5.76 -11.78 -13.77
N ARG A 71 5.85 -13.12 -13.84
CA ARG A 71 5.48 -14.01 -12.74
C ARG A 71 6.32 -13.76 -11.50
N THR A 72 7.63 -13.60 -11.65
CA THR A 72 8.55 -13.32 -10.55
C THR A 72 8.21 -11.99 -9.87
N ASN A 73 7.93 -10.96 -10.66
CA ASN A 73 7.51 -9.66 -10.14
C ASN A 73 6.16 -9.73 -9.40
N LEU A 74 5.19 -10.49 -9.92
CA LEU A 74 3.86 -10.66 -9.28
C LEU A 74 3.90 -11.48 -7.98
N ALA A 75 4.82 -12.44 -7.87
CA ALA A 75 4.94 -13.32 -6.71
C ALA A 75 5.89 -12.78 -5.62
N MET A 76 6.64 -11.71 -5.90
CA MET A 76 7.74 -11.24 -5.05
C MET A 76 7.35 -10.98 -3.59
N ASN A 77 6.17 -10.43 -3.35
CA ASN A 77 5.69 -10.07 -2.00
C ASN A 77 4.62 -11.02 -1.46
N LYS A 78 4.36 -12.15 -2.15
CA LYS A 78 3.32 -13.10 -1.75
C LYS A 78 3.74 -14.52 -2.09
N ASN A 79 3.96 -15.32 -1.05
CA ASN A 79 4.23 -16.74 -1.21
C ASN A 79 2.98 -17.48 -1.72
N GLY A 80 3.19 -18.51 -2.53
CA GLY A 80 2.12 -19.40 -2.98
C GLY A 80 1.14 -18.78 -3.99
N VAL A 81 1.55 -17.75 -4.74
CA VAL A 81 0.70 -17.21 -5.82
C VAL A 81 0.59 -18.23 -6.95
N SER A 82 -0.62 -18.73 -7.18
CA SER A 82 -0.94 -19.64 -8.28
C SER A 82 -0.82 -18.93 -9.64
N ASP A 83 -0.57 -19.72 -10.69
CA ASP A 83 -0.52 -19.19 -12.06
C ASP A 83 -1.84 -18.53 -12.45
N GLU A 84 -2.97 -19.14 -12.08
CA GLU A 84 -4.31 -18.58 -12.26
C GLU A 84 -4.44 -17.20 -11.59
N GLY A 85 -3.91 -17.03 -10.37
CA GLY A 85 -3.89 -15.75 -9.67
C GLY A 85 -3.07 -14.69 -10.42
N CYS A 86 -1.93 -15.07 -10.99
CA CYS A 86 -1.12 -14.19 -11.83
C CYS A 86 -1.88 -13.76 -13.09
N TRP A 87 -2.48 -14.70 -13.82
CA TRP A 87 -3.26 -14.40 -15.04
C TRP A 87 -4.46 -13.49 -14.74
N ASN A 88 -5.18 -13.75 -13.65
CA ASN A 88 -6.28 -12.90 -13.21
C ASN A 88 -5.84 -11.47 -12.88
N ALA A 89 -4.66 -11.30 -12.25
CA ALA A 89 -4.11 -9.98 -11.98
C ALA A 89 -3.75 -9.24 -13.28
N LEU A 90 -3.07 -9.91 -14.22
CA LEU A 90 -2.68 -9.32 -15.52
C LEU A 90 -3.89 -8.90 -16.35
N ASN A 91 -4.94 -9.72 -16.38
CA ASN A 91 -6.19 -9.42 -17.09
C ASN A 91 -6.86 -8.14 -16.56
N LYS A 92 -6.87 -7.94 -15.24
CA LYS A 92 -7.49 -6.74 -14.61
C LYS A 92 -6.80 -5.44 -14.98
N VAL A 93 -5.54 -5.50 -15.40
CA VAL A 93 -4.71 -4.33 -15.74
C VAL A 93 -4.31 -4.29 -17.21
N ASN A 94 -4.91 -5.12 -18.06
CA ASN A 94 -4.65 -5.19 -19.51
C ASN A 94 -3.16 -5.45 -19.86
N LEU A 95 -2.48 -6.30 -19.08
CA LEU A 95 -1.09 -6.71 -19.33
C LEU A 95 -0.96 -8.15 -19.82
N THR A 96 -2.02 -8.74 -20.36
CA THR A 96 -1.95 -10.06 -21.00
C THR A 96 -1.39 -9.95 -22.42
N PRO A 97 -0.56 -10.92 -22.86
CA PRO A 97 -0.13 -11.00 -24.25
C PRO A 97 -1.35 -11.10 -25.17
N LYS A 98 -1.28 -10.46 -26.33
CA LYS A 98 -2.27 -10.64 -27.40
C LYS A 98 -2.15 -12.01 -28.03
#